data_AF-A0A966HSH9-F1
#
_entry.id   AF-A0A966HSH9-F1
#
_cell.length_a   1.000
_cell.length_b   1.000
_cell.length_c   1.000
_cell.angle_alpha   90.00
_cell.angle_beta   90.00
_cell.angle_gamma   90.00
#
_symmetry.space_group_name_H-M   'P 1'
#
loop_
_entity.id
_entity.type
_entity.pdbx_description
1 polymer ?
#
loop_
_entity_poly.entity_id
_entity_poly.type
_entity_poly.pdbx_seq_one_letter_code
_entity_poly.pdbx_strand_id
1 'polypeptide(L)'
;IPSLIGQTFFGQERNSQGLVGIVGVARASGETVSSGNLTTGEKVATFILIVASLNIFVGIFNLLPILPLDGGHMAVASYEAIRRRIAAMRGKTDPGPVDVEKLTPITLVVFAVLLVLTVILLIADIFNPINLNL
;
A
#
# COMPACT_ATOMS: atom_id res chain seq x y z
N ILE A 1 5.68 15.07 -7.15
CA ILE A 1 5.76 15.31 -5.69
C ILE A 1 5.47 16.78 -5.32
N PRO A 2 6.07 17.81 -5.97
CA PRO A 2 5.78 19.22 -5.64
C PRO A 2 4.31 19.63 -5.86
N SER A 3 3.65 19.00 -6.83
CA SER A 3 2.23 19.21 -7.15
C SER A 3 1.26 18.73 -6.05
N LEU A 4 1.67 17.79 -5.20
CA LEU A 4 0.82 17.24 -4.13
C LEU A 4 0.66 18.21 -2.95
N ILE A 5 1.70 19.01 -2.66
CA ILE A 5 1.68 19.99 -1.57
C ILE A 5 0.77 21.17 -1.94
N GLY A 6 0.85 21.64 -3.19
CA GLY A 6 -0.02 22.71 -3.70
C GLY A 6 -1.50 22.31 -3.73
N GLN A 7 -1.79 21.08 -4.14
CA GLN A 7 -3.17 20.56 -4.22
C GLN A 7 -3.78 20.25 -2.84
N THR A 8 -2.95 20.02 -1.82
CA THR A 8 -3.41 19.66 -0.46
C THR A 8 -3.57 20.89 0.44
N PHE A 9 -2.75 21.94 0.25
CA PHE A 9 -2.74 23.12 1.14
C PHE A 9 -3.22 24.42 0.48
N PHE A 10 -3.30 24.51 -0.85
CA PHE A 10 -3.57 25.77 -1.56
C PHE A 10 -4.81 25.74 -2.49
N GLY A 11 -5.70 24.74 -2.35
CA GLY A 11 -7.03 24.76 -2.99
C GLY A 11 -7.05 24.68 -4.53
N GLN A 12 -5.98 24.18 -5.16
CA GLN A 12 -5.94 23.97 -6.60
C GLN A 12 -6.78 22.74 -7.01
N GLU A 13 -7.52 22.82 -8.13
CA GLU A 13 -8.27 21.67 -8.67
C GLU A 13 -7.33 20.47 -8.91
N ARG A 14 -7.62 19.35 -8.25
CA ARG A 14 -6.89 18.08 -8.44
C ARG A 14 -7.33 17.48 -9.77
N ASN A 15 -6.36 17.31 -10.67
CA ASN A 15 -6.53 16.55 -11.92
C ASN A 15 -7.13 15.16 -11.62
N SER A 16 -8.16 14.75 -12.37
CA SER A 16 -8.82 13.43 -12.26
C SER A 16 -7.88 12.23 -12.48
N GLN A 17 -6.69 12.45 -13.03
CA GLN A 17 -5.60 11.45 -13.13
C GLN A 17 -4.57 11.55 -12.00
N GLY A 18 -4.82 12.41 -11.00
CA GLY A 18 -3.98 12.57 -9.81
C GLY A 18 -4.10 11.39 -8.85
N LEU A 19 -3.13 11.28 -7.94
CA LEU A 19 -3.10 10.21 -6.94
C LEU A 19 -4.37 10.28 -6.07
N VAL A 20 -5.20 9.24 -6.08
CA VAL A 20 -6.40 9.13 -5.24
C VAL A 20 -6.04 8.45 -3.93
N GLY A 21 -6.46 9.04 -2.80
CA GLY A 21 -6.25 8.46 -1.47
C GLY A 21 -7.11 7.21 -1.24
N ILE A 22 -6.70 6.37 -0.27
CA ILE A 22 -7.43 5.14 0.09
C ILE A 22 -8.88 5.46 0.50
N VAL A 23 -9.11 6.60 1.16
CA VAL A 23 -10.45 7.05 1.58
C VAL A 23 -11.29 7.49 0.37
N GLY A 24 -10.68 8.10 -0.65
CA GLY A 24 -11.35 8.44 -1.91
C GLY A 24 -11.84 7.21 -2.69
N VAL A 25 -11.01 6.16 -2.78
CA VAL A 25 -11.40 4.88 -3.40
C VAL A 25 -12.52 4.20 -2.61
N ALA A 26 -12.43 4.21 -1.26
CA ALA A 26 -13.45 3.64 -0.40
C ALA A 26 -14.79 4.39 -0.54
N ARG A 27 -14.76 5.74 -0.66
CA ARG A 27 -15.96 6.56 -0.82
C ARG A 27 -16.62 6.35 -2.19
N ALA A 28 -15.84 6.35 -3.28
CA ALA A 28 -16.36 6.06 -4.63
C ALA A 28 -16.96 4.65 -4.75
N SER A 29 -16.35 3.66 -4.07
CA SER A 29 -16.88 2.29 -4.01
C SER A 29 -18.21 2.24 -3.22
N GLY A 30 -18.32 3.03 -2.14
CA GLY A 30 -19.54 3.17 -1.35
C GLY A 30 -20.66 3.90 -2.09
N GLU A 31 -20.34 4.93 -2.86
CA GLU A 31 -21.29 5.64 -3.76
C GLU A 31 -21.83 4.69 -4.83
N THR A 32 -20.98 3.85 -5.41
CA THR A 32 -21.41 2.82 -6.38
C THR A 32 -22.40 1.84 -5.76
N VAL A 33 -22.15 1.35 -4.54
CA VAL A 33 -23.04 0.40 -3.84
C VAL A 33 -24.36 1.04 -3.36
N SER A 34 -24.32 2.32 -3.02
CA SER A 34 -25.46 3.08 -2.49
C SER A 34 -26.33 3.72 -3.57
N SER A 35 -25.82 3.89 -4.80
CA SER A 35 -26.61 4.29 -5.96
C SER A 35 -27.78 3.30 -6.15
N GLY A 36 -29.01 3.79 -6.03
CA GLY A 36 -30.23 3.00 -5.79
C GLY A 36 -30.68 2.00 -6.86
N ASN A 37 -29.81 1.62 -7.80
CA ASN A 37 -30.10 0.76 -8.96
C ASN A 37 -29.71 -0.71 -8.78
N LEU A 38 -29.19 -1.11 -7.62
CA LEU A 38 -28.74 -2.48 -7.34
C LEU A 38 -29.77 -3.26 -6.50
N THR A 39 -30.12 -4.47 -6.93
CA THR A 39 -30.89 -5.43 -6.14
C THR A 39 -30.11 -5.88 -4.89
N THR A 40 -30.79 -6.42 -3.87
CA THR A 40 -30.13 -6.89 -2.63
C THR A 40 -29.03 -7.92 -2.90
N GLY A 41 -29.21 -8.80 -3.89
CA GLY A 41 -28.21 -9.76 -4.32
C GLY A 41 -26.96 -9.10 -4.92
N GLU A 42 -27.16 -8.08 -5.77
CA GLU A 42 -26.06 -7.31 -6.37
C GLU A 42 -25.30 -6.51 -5.32
N LYS A 43 -25.98 -5.91 -4.34
CA LYS A 43 -25.31 -5.20 -3.22
C LYS A 43 -24.39 -6.13 -2.42
N VAL A 44 -24.85 -7.36 -2.13
CA VAL A 44 -24.04 -8.36 -1.43
C VAL A 44 -22.86 -8.80 -2.31
N ALA A 45 -23.08 -9.03 -3.60
CA ALA A 45 -22.01 -9.38 -4.54
C ALA A 45 -20.95 -8.27 -4.64
N THR A 46 -21.34 -7.01 -4.78
CA THR A 46 -20.43 -5.87 -4.81
C THR A 46 -19.69 -5.69 -3.48
N PHE A 47 -20.38 -5.89 -2.34
CA PHE A 47 -19.73 -5.85 -1.03
C PHE A 47 -18.64 -6.94 -0.90
N ILE A 48 -18.94 -8.18 -1.29
CA ILE A 48 -17.97 -9.28 -1.32
C ILE A 48 -16.80 -8.92 -2.24
N LEU A 49 -17.06 -8.33 -3.40
CA LEU A 49 -16.02 -7.92 -4.35
C LEU A 49 -15.10 -6.85 -3.77
N ILE A 50 -15.65 -5.86 -3.05
CA ILE A 50 -14.86 -4.82 -2.36
C ILE A 50 -14.01 -5.45 -1.25
N VAL A 51 -14.58 -6.33 -0.43
CA VAL A 51 -13.83 -7.01 0.63
C VAL A 51 -12.72 -7.89 0.05
N ALA A 52 -13.01 -8.59 -1.05
CA ALA A 52 -12.04 -9.41 -1.75
C ALA A 52 -10.91 -8.56 -2.36
N SER A 53 -11.24 -7.44 -3.02
CA SER A 53 -10.24 -6.55 -3.62
C SER A 53 -9.33 -5.92 -2.55
N LEU A 54 -9.90 -5.51 -1.41
CA LEU A 54 -9.13 -5.01 -0.27
C LEU A 54 -8.19 -6.08 0.31
N ASN A 55 -8.67 -7.32 0.49
CA ASN A 55 -7.83 -8.41 0.99
C ASN A 55 -6.69 -8.74 0.03
N ILE A 56 -6.97 -8.81 -1.27
CA ILE A 56 -5.95 -9.03 -2.31
C ILE A 56 -4.94 -7.88 -2.29
N PHE A 57 -5.41 -6.63 -2.20
CA PHE A 57 -4.53 -5.47 -2.14
C PHE A 57 -3.61 -5.50 -0.91
N VAL A 58 -4.15 -5.76 0.28
CA VAL A 58 -3.37 -5.91 1.52
C VAL A 58 -2.38 -7.06 1.40
N GLY A 59 -2.81 -8.20 0.84
CA GLY A 59 -1.94 -9.36 0.61
C GLY A 59 -0.76 -9.03 -0.31
N ILE A 60 -1.01 -8.38 -1.45
CA ILE A 60 0.05 -7.97 -2.39
C ILE A 60 0.94 -6.90 -1.76
N PHE A 61 0.37 -5.93 -1.04
CA PHE A 61 1.14 -4.90 -0.35
C PHE A 61 2.08 -5.54 0.68
N ASN A 62 1.58 -6.48 1.49
CA ASN A 62 2.40 -7.22 2.46
C ASN A 62 3.53 -8.03 1.81
N LEU A 63 3.43 -8.40 0.53
CA LEU A 63 4.52 -9.10 -0.19
C LEU A 63 5.61 -8.15 -0.70
N LEU A 64 5.43 -6.83 -0.62
CA LEU A 64 6.47 -5.89 -1.03
C LEU A 64 7.74 -6.07 -0.18
N PRO A 65 8.94 -5.97 -0.78
CA PRO A 65 10.22 -6.22 -0.11
C PRO A 65 10.65 -5.02 0.76
N ILE A 66 9.77 -4.59 1.65
CA ILE A 66 10.03 -3.54 2.64
C ILE A 66 9.91 -4.17 4.01
N LEU A 67 10.87 -3.93 4.90
CA LEU A 67 10.91 -4.52 6.22
C LEU A 67 9.69 -4.27 7.13
N PRO A 68 8.94 -3.15 7.06
CA PRO A 68 7.75 -3.01 7.90
C PRO A 68 6.61 -3.94 7.44
N LEU A 69 6.75 -4.61 6.29
CA LEU A 69 5.81 -5.57 5.75
C LEU A 69 6.42 -6.98 5.73
N ASP A 70 5.58 -8.01 5.80
CA ASP A 70 5.99 -9.42 5.89
C ASP A 70 6.94 -9.85 4.74
N GLY A 71 6.79 -9.22 3.57
CA GLY A 71 7.60 -9.43 2.36
C GLY A 71 9.07 -9.01 2.54
N GLY A 72 9.39 -8.14 3.50
CA GLY A 72 10.77 -7.82 3.86
C GLY A 72 11.52 -9.04 4.40
N HIS A 73 10.89 -9.85 5.25
CA HIS A 73 11.48 -11.10 5.74
C HIS A 73 11.62 -12.12 4.61
N MET A 74 10.62 -12.22 3.74
CA MET A 74 10.67 -13.09 2.56
C MET A 74 11.78 -12.68 1.59
N ALA A 75 12.02 -11.38 1.41
CA ALA A 75 13.09 -10.86 0.59
C ALA A 75 14.48 -11.21 1.16
N VAL A 76 14.66 -11.06 2.48
CA VAL A 76 15.90 -11.45 3.16
C VAL A 76 16.13 -12.95 3.06
N ALA A 77 15.11 -13.77 3.34
CA ALA A 77 15.20 -15.22 3.24
C ALA A 77 15.49 -15.69 1.80
N SER A 78 14.89 -15.04 0.80
CA SER A 78 15.14 -15.33 -0.61
C SER A 78 16.58 -14.96 -1.00
N TYR A 79 17.06 -13.80 -0.54
CA TYR A 79 18.44 -13.37 -0.76
C TYR A 79 19.45 -14.34 -0.11
N GLU A 80 19.20 -14.76 1.13
CA GLU A 80 20.00 -15.78 1.82
C GLU A 80 20.00 -17.12 1.08
N ALA A 81 18.83 -17.60 0.66
CA ALA A 81 18.69 -18.84 -0.09
C ALA A 81 19.48 -18.80 -1.41
N ILE A 82 19.44 -17.67 -2.13
CA ILE A 82 20.21 -17.46 -3.36
C ILE A 82 21.71 -17.43 -3.06
N ARG A 83 22.14 -16.64 -2.07
CA ARG A 83 23.56 -16.50 -1.69
C ARG A 83 24.16 -17.85 -1.27
N ARG A 84 23.41 -18.63 -0.49
CA ARG A 84 23.77 -19.98 -0.05
C ARG A 84 23.87 -20.95 -1.23
N ARG A 85 22.91 -20.93 -2.16
CA ARG A 85 22.97 -21.74 -3.39
C ARG A 85 24.18 -21.39 -4.26
N ILE A 86 24.50 -20.11 -4.42
CA ILE A 86 25.67 -19.66 -5.19
C ILE A 86 26.98 -20.09 -4.50
N ALA A 87 27.06 -19.98 -3.17
CA ALA A 87 28.23 -20.43 -2.41
C ALA A 87 28.44 -21.94 -2.53
N ALA A 88 27.38 -22.73 -2.40
CA ALA A 88 27.40 -24.18 -2.59
C ALA A 88 27.87 -24.56 -4.00
N MET A 89 27.34 -23.90 -5.05
CA MET A 89 27.79 -24.13 -6.44
C MET A 89 29.27 -23.75 -6.66
N ARG A 90 29.79 -22.78 -5.91
CA ARG A 90 31.19 -22.35 -5.97
C ARG A 90 32.11 -23.12 -5.01
N GLY A 91 31.60 -24.14 -4.31
CA GLY A 91 32.35 -24.91 -3.30
C GLY A 91 32.82 -24.07 -2.10
N LYS A 92 32.19 -22.91 -1.84
CA LYS A 92 32.52 -22.04 -0.71
C LYS A 92 31.63 -22.36 0.49
N THR A 93 32.18 -22.17 1.68
CA THR A 93 31.45 -22.31 2.95
C THR A 93 30.25 -21.37 3.01
N ASP A 94 29.22 -21.80 3.74
CA ASP A 94 27.95 -21.07 3.87
C ASP A 94 28.18 -19.63 4.36
N PRO A 95 27.71 -18.61 3.61
CA PRO A 95 27.91 -17.21 3.92
C PRO A 95 27.25 -16.69 5.22
N GLY A 96 26.45 -17.50 5.91
CA GLY A 96 25.76 -17.14 7.15
C GLY A 96 24.49 -16.29 6.97
N PRO A 97 23.62 -16.24 8.01
CA PRO A 97 22.39 -15.45 8.00
C PRO A 97 22.69 -13.95 7.99
N VAL A 98 21.76 -13.18 7.42
CA VAL A 98 21.82 -11.72 7.37
C VAL A 98 21.23 -11.16 8.67
N ASP A 99 21.99 -10.31 9.36
CA ASP A 99 21.51 -9.60 10.55
C ASP A 99 20.40 -8.60 10.17
N VAL A 100 19.15 -9.03 10.32
CA VAL A 100 17.97 -8.18 10.12
C VAL A 100 17.91 -7.00 11.11
N GLU A 101 18.55 -7.12 12.27
CA GLU A 101 18.65 -6.04 13.27
C GLU A 101 19.35 -4.78 12.72
N LYS A 102 20.26 -4.94 11.76
CA LYS A 102 20.92 -3.81 11.08
C LYS A 102 19.96 -3.04 10.17
N LEU A 103 18.85 -3.66 9.77
CA LEU A 103 17.82 -3.07 8.91
C LEU A 103 16.68 -2.44 9.73
N THR A 104 16.58 -2.72 11.03
CA THR A 104 15.60 -2.12 11.95
C THR A 104 15.56 -0.59 11.92
N PRO A 105 16.67 0.17 11.97
CA PRO A 105 16.59 1.63 11.93
C PRO A 105 15.99 2.15 10.61
N ILE A 106 16.32 1.51 9.48
CA ILE A 106 15.76 1.85 8.16
C ILE A 106 14.25 1.55 8.15
N THR A 107 13.86 0.41 8.69
CA THR A 107 12.47 -0.02 8.85
C THR A 107 11.66 1.03 9.60
N LEU A 108 12.20 1.55 10.70
CA LEU A 108 11.56 2.54 11.54
C LEU A 108 11.35 3.87 10.80
N VAL A 109 12.34 4.29 10.00
CA VAL A 109 12.22 5.48 9.14
C VAL A 109 11.15 5.29 8.08
N VAL A 110 11.16 4.18 7.34
CA VAL A 110 10.16 3.89 6.31
C VAL A 110 8.76 3.83 6.93
N PHE A 111 8.62 3.16 8.07
CA PHE A 111 7.35 3.09 8.80
C PHE A 111 6.86 4.48 9.22
N ALA A 112 7.73 5.33 9.79
CA ALA A 112 7.38 6.69 10.16
C ALA A 112 6.94 7.52 8.95
N VAL A 113 7.62 7.39 7.80
CA VAL A 113 7.24 8.08 6.56
C VAL A 113 5.86 7.62 6.07
N LEU A 114 5.60 6.32 6.06
CA LEU A 114 4.29 5.77 5.64
C LEU A 114 3.18 6.23 6.58
N LEU A 115 3.43 6.25 7.89
CA LEU A 115 2.47 6.74 8.88
C LEU A 115 2.16 8.22 8.65
N VAL A 116 3.18 9.07 8.49
CA VAL A 116 3.00 10.50 8.23
C VAL A 116 2.24 10.72 6.92
N LEU A 117 2.60 10.02 5.84
CA LEU A 117 1.89 10.10 4.57
C LEU A 117 0.42 9.70 4.72
N THR A 118 0.14 8.63 5.46
CA THR A 118 -1.23 8.15 5.71
C THR A 118 -2.04 9.20 6.46
N VAL A 119 -1.47 9.82 7.50
CA VAL A 119 -2.12 10.90 8.26
C VAL A 119 -2.40 12.11 7.38
N ILE A 120 -1.43 12.53 6.56
CA ILE A 120 -1.60 13.66 5.63
C ILE A 120 -2.73 13.36 4.63
N LEU A 121 -2.75 12.18 4.02
CA LEU A 121 -3.80 11.79 3.07
C LEU A 121 -5.17 11.72 3.73
N LEU A 122 -5.25 11.19 4.95
CA LEU A 122 -6.49 11.13 5.72
C LEU A 122 -7.04 12.56 5.98
N ILE A 123 -6.18 13.47 6.42
CA ILE A 123 -6.56 14.87 6.63
C ILE A 123 -7.00 15.50 5.30
N ALA A 124 -6.26 15.28 4.22
CA ALA A 124 -6.61 15.79 2.90
C ALA A 124 -7.99 15.28 2.43
N ASP A 125 -8.26 13.98 2.59
CA ASP A 125 -9.53 13.36 2.17
C ASP A 125 -10.73 13.81 3.04
N ILE A 126 -10.49 14.23 4.29
CA ILE A 126 -11.52 14.78 5.19
C ILE A 126 -11.87 16.22 4.82
N PHE A 127 -10.85 17.08 4.67
CA PHE A 127 -11.06 18.53 4.46
C PHE A 127 -11.27 18.90 2.98
N ASN A 128 -10.75 18.12 2.04
CA ASN A 128 -10.88 18.33 0.61
C ASN A 128 -11.13 16.99 -0.12
N PRO A 129 -12.31 16.39 0.05
CA PRO A 129 -12.62 15.11 -0.57
C PRO A 129 -12.55 15.20 -2.10
N ILE A 130 -11.87 14.24 -2.72
CA ILE A 130 -11.78 14.13 -4.18
C ILE A 130 -13.16 13.72 -4.70
N ASN A 131 -13.86 14.64 -5.36
CA ASN A 131 -15.07 14.31 -6.12
C ASN A 131 -14.63 13.66 -7.44
N LEU A 132 -14.60 12.34 -7.47
CA LEU A 132 -14.49 11.59 -8.71
C LEU A 132 -15.85 11.72 -9.40
N ASN A 133 -15.99 12.75 -10.25
CA ASN A 133 -17.17 12.93 -11.09
C ASN A 133 -17.21 11.81 -12.14
N LEU A 134 -17.64 10.62 -11.70
CA LEU A 134 -17.88 9.40 -12.49
C LEU A 134 -19.33 9.35 -12.94
#